data_AF-A0A8C2ESG2-F1
#
_entry.id   AF-A0A8C2ESG2-F1
#
_cell.length_a   1.000
_cell.length_b   1.000
_cell.length_c   1.000
_cell.angle_alpha   90.00
_cell.angle_beta   90.00
_cell.angle_gamma   90.00
#
_symmetry.space_group_name_H-M   'P 1'
#
loop_
_entity.id
_entity.type
_entity.pdbx_description
1 polymer ?
#
loop_
_entity_poly.entity_id
_entity_poly.type
_entity_poly.pdbx_seq_one_letter_code
_entity_poly.pdbx_strand_id
1 'polypeptide(L)'
;MSIYTKHSHPWYSCSQKWERMEYGGQMMALVDDCPNVMDMFQTNHIFSCKVISGSWLFFEQSNYKGRMYLIRPGEYTRFTEWGGLSAHVGSIKRITDY
;
A
#
# COMPACT_ATOMS: atom_id res chain seq x y z
N MET A 1 -6.64 6.47 -3.65
CA MET A 1 -6.17 5.60 -2.55
C MET A 1 -4.84 6.13 -2.06
N SER A 2 -4.60 6.20 -0.75
CA SER A 2 -3.30 6.57 -0.18
C SER A 2 -2.59 5.30 0.27
N ILE A 3 -1.36 5.09 -0.19
CA ILE A 3 -0.54 3.93 0.13
C ILE A 3 0.63 4.40 0.99
N TYR A 4 0.92 3.65 2.04
CA TYR A 4 1.99 3.95 2.97
C TYR A 4 3.00 2.81 2.96
N THR A 5 4.22 3.13 2.52
CA THR A 5 5.34 2.19 2.55
C THR A 5 6.21 2.52 3.76
N LYS A 6 6.45 1.54 4.64
CA LYS A 6 7.35 1.74 5.79
C LYS A 6 8.80 1.76 5.29
N HIS A 7 9.39 2.94 5.17
CA HIS A 7 10.82 3.07 5.00
C HIS A 7 11.50 2.86 6.36
N SER A 8 12.02 1.64 6.57
CA SER A 8 13.02 1.40 7.62
C SER A 8 14.32 2.06 7.18
N HIS A 9 14.58 3.29 7.63
CA HIS A 9 15.95 3.84 7.62
C HIS A 9 16.77 3.11 8.71
N PRO A 10 17.87 2.40 8.39
CA PRO A 10 18.59 1.58 9.37
C PRO A 10 19.45 2.31 10.41
N TRP A 11 19.30 3.63 10.62
CA TRP A 11 20.26 4.40 11.42
C TRP A 11 19.66 5.55 12.23
N TYR A 12 18.74 5.30 13.18
CA TYR A 12 18.55 6.23 14.30
C TYR A 12 18.15 5.48 15.59
N SER A 13 19.16 5.21 16.42
CA SER A 13 19.00 5.25 17.87
C SER A 13 18.96 6.72 18.28
N CYS A 14 17.88 7.20 18.91
CA CYS A 14 17.88 8.18 20.01
C CYS A 14 16.43 8.56 20.39
N SER A 15 16.05 8.20 21.61
CA SER A 15 15.31 9.02 22.58
C SER A 15 14.02 9.77 22.18
N GLN A 16 12.93 9.31 22.80
CA GLN A 16 11.93 10.12 23.53
C GLN A 16 10.88 10.94 22.75
N LYS A 17 9.62 10.46 22.83
CA LYS A 17 8.33 11.16 22.56
C LYS A 17 8.19 11.66 21.10
N TRP A 18 7.05 11.54 20.41
CA TRP A 18 5.74 12.07 20.76
C TRP A 18 4.63 11.26 20.08
N GLU A 19 3.47 11.33 20.70
CA GLU A 19 2.16 10.77 20.37
C GLU A 19 1.64 11.31 19.02
N ARG A 20 2.25 10.88 17.91
CA ARG A 20 1.73 10.93 16.53
C ARG A 20 2.66 10.16 15.58
N MET A 21 3.07 8.96 15.95
CA MET A 21 3.80 8.05 15.04
C MET A 21 2.86 7.36 14.03
N GLU A 22 1.87 8.09 13.53
CA GLU A 22 1.12 7.69 12.36
C GLU A 22 1.87 8.29 11.17
N TYR A 23 2.23 7.48 10.17
CA TYR A 23 2.83 7.90 8.88
C TYR A 23 4.35 8.14 8.80
N GLY A 24 5.18 7.37 9.52
CA GLY A 24 6.64 7.31 9.30
C GLY A 24 7.08 6.53 8.04
N GLY A 25 6.54 6.88 6.87
CA GLY A 25 6.75 6.17 5.60
C GLY A 25 6.42 7.04 4.38
N GLN A 26 6.87 6.65 3.18
CA GLN A 26 6.52 7.39 1.96
C GLN A 26 5.03 7.18 1.69
N MET A 27 4.25 8.27 1.81
CA MET A 27 2.85 8.28 1.43
C MET A 27 2.75 8.65 -0.05
N MET A 28 2.14 7.79 -0.87
CA MET A 28 1.74 8.21 -2.21
C MET A 28 0.25 7.99 -2.44
N ALA A 29 -0.36 8.96 -3.12
CA ALA A 29 -1.74 8.89 -3.55
C ALA A 29 -1.81 8.26 -4.95
N LEU A 30 -2.47 7.11 -5.06
CA LEU A 30 -2.85 6.49 -6.31
C LEU A 30 -4.25 6.98 -6.72
N VAL A 31 -4.37 7.52 -7.92
CA VAL A 31 -5.64 7.98 -8.51
C VAL A 31 -6.10 7.05 -9.64
N ASP A 32 -5.13 6.51 -10.39
CA ASP A 32 -5.33 5.65 -11.55
C ASP A 32 -4.70 4.26 -11.33
N ASP A 33 -4.80 3.41 -12.35
CA ASP A 33 -4.17 2.09 -12.34
C ASP A 33 -2.65 2.17 -12.41
N CYS A 34 -1.99 1.20 -11.78
CA CYS A 34 -0.55 1.13 -11.60
C CYS A 34 -0.08 -0.28 -11.96
N PRO A 35 0.39 -0.49 -13.20
CA PRO A 35 0.82 -1.82 -13.66
C PRO A 35 2.14 -2.27 -13.04
N ASN A 36 2.93 -1.37 -12.44
CA ASN A 36 4.16 -1.71 -11.73
C ASN A 36 4.36 -0.82 -10.50
N VAL A 37 4.15 -1.39 -9.31
CA VAL A 37 4.36 -0.70 -8.04
C VAL A 37 5.84 -0.40 -7.80
N MET A 38 6.76 -1.24 -8.28
CA MET A 38 8.20 -1.03 -8.12
C MET A 38 8.66 0.26 -8.78
N ASP A 39 8.13 0.54 -9.97
CA ASP A 39 8.51 1.70 -10.77
C ASP A 39 8.04 3.01 -10.11
N MET A 40 6.81 2.98 -9.58
CA MET A 40 6.19 4.14 -8.94
C MET A 40 6.70 4.37 -7.51
N PHE A 41 6.76 3.33 -6.68
CA PHE A 41 7.04 3.42 -5.25
C PHE A 41 8.48 3.07 -4.87
N GLN A 42 9.30 2.61 -5.83
CA GLN A 42 10.65 2.07 -5.59
C GLN A 42 10.67 0.89 -4.59
N THR A 43 9.50 0.35 -4.24
CA THR A 43 9.32 -0.79 -3.34
C THR A 43 8.02 -1.50 -3.67
N ASN A 44 8.03 -2.83 -3.57
CA ASN A 44 6.82 -3.65 -3.73
C ASN A 44 6.18 -3.99 -2.40
N HIS A 45 6.67 -3.42 -1.28
CA HIS A 45 6.22 -3.80 0.05
C HIS A 45 5.27 -2.74 0.60
N ILE A 46 3.98 -3.02 0.51
CA ILE A 46 2.89 -2.18 1.03
C ILE A 46 2.43 -2.75 2.37
N PHE A 47 2.65 -1.99 3.43
CA PHE A 47 2.29 -2.41 4.79
C PHE A 47 0.95 -1.85 5.25
N SER A 48 0.61 -0.65 4.82
CA SER A 48 -0.66 0.00 5.13
C SER A 48 -1.18 0.81 3.95
N CYS A 49 -2.50 0.94 3.90
CA CYS A 49 -3.17 1.74 2.89
C CYS A 49 -4.50 2.28 3.40
N LYS A 50 -4.93 3.40 2.81
CA LYS A 50 -6.19 4.07 3.10
C LYS A 50 -6.94 4.29 1.79
N VAL A 51 -8.12 3.71 1.68
CA VAL A 51 -8.99 3.87 0.53
C VAL A 51 -10.11 4.83 0.90
N ILE A 52 -10.05 6.05 0.36
CA ILE A 52 -11.07 7.09 0.61
C ILE A 52 -12.37 6.77 -0.12
N SER A 53 -12.27 6.37 -1.39
CA SER A 53 -13.42 6.06 -2.24
C SER A 53 -13.01 5.14 -3.39
N GLY A 54 -13.98 4.38 -3.90
CA GLY A 54 -13.80 3.34 -4.91
C GLY A 54 -13.24 2.04 -4.33
N SER A 55 -13.38 0.95 -5.10
CA SER A 55 -12.75 -0.32 -4.78
C SER A 55 -11.47 -0.49 -5.59
N TRP A 56 -10.49 -1.16 -5.03
CA TRP A 56 -9.17 -1.37 -5.64
C TRP A 56 -8.81 -2.85 -5.63
N LEU A 57 -8.03 -3.28 -6.61
CA LEU A 57 -7.47 -4.62 -6.70
C LEU A 57 -5.96 -4.52 -6.55
N PHE A 58 -5.43 -5.22 -5.56
CA PHE A 58 -4.00 -5.42 -5.40
C PHE A 58 -3.61 -6.74 -6.03
N PHE A 59 -2.52 -6.75 -6.77
CA PHE A 59 -1.98 -7.94 -7.41
C PHE A 59 -0.57 -8.19 -6.88
N GLU A 60 -0.26 -9.46 -6.61
CA GLU A 60 1.04 -9.87 -6.11
C GLU A 60 2.15 -9.61 -7.14
N GLN A 61 1.88 -9.75 -8.43
CA GLN A 61 2.87 -9.52 -9.49
C GLN A 61 2.58 -8.23 -10.27
N SER A 62 3.57 -7.76 -11.02
CA SER A 62 3.39 -6.67 -11.98
C SER A 62 2.46 -7.08 -13.13
N ASN A 63 1.91 -6.09 -13.82
CA ASN A 63 1.02 -6.27 -14.98
C ASN A 63 -0.26 -7.06 -14.66
N TYR A 64 -0.84 -6.87 -13.48
CA TYR A 64 -2.10 -7.46 -13.04
C TYR A 64 -2.10 -9.00 -13.00
N LYS A 65 -0.95 -9.58 -12.62
CA LYS A 65 -0.75 -11.03 -12.56
C LYS A 65 -0.68 -11.55 -11.12
N GLY A 66 -0.82 -12.86 -10.98
CA GLY A 66 -0.74 -13.54 -9.69
C GLY A 66 -2.02 -13.45 -8.87
N ARG A 67 -1.89 -13.51 -7.55
CA ARG A 67 -3.03 -13.42 -6.64
C ARG A 67 -3.57 -12.01 -6.58
N MET A 68 -4.90 -11.89 -6.56
CA MET A 68 -5.59 -10.61 -6.44
C MET A 68 -6.25 -10.46 -5.06
N TYR A 69 -6.24 -9.25 -4.53
CA TYR A 69 -6.86 -8.89 -3.26
C TYR A 69 -7.79 -7.69 -3.47
N LEU A 70 -9.05 -7.85 -3.08
CA LEU A 70 -10.05 -6.77 -3.16
C LEU A 70 -9.93 -5.86 -1.94
N ILE A 71 -9.53 -4.62 -2.19
CA ILE A 71 -9.43 -3.57 -1.19
C ILE A 71 -10.68 -2.69 -1.30
N ARG A 72 -11.50 -2.68 -0.25
CA ARG A 72 -12.69 -1.83 -0.19
C ARG A 72 -12.34 -0.46 0.41
N PRO A 73 -13.22 0.54 0.29
CA PRO A 73 -13.09 1.78 1.07
C PRO A 73 -12.91 1.49 2.56
N GLY A 74 -11.88 2.07 3.17
CA GLY A 74 -11.49 1.79 4.54
C GLY A 74 -10.04 2.15 4.85
N GLU A 75 -9.69 2.01 6.12
CA GLU A 75 -8.33 2.20 6.63
C GLU A 75 -7.74 0.84 6.98
N TYR A 76 -6.61 0.52 6.35
CA TYR A 76 -5.90 -0.73 6.57
C TYR A 76 -4.50 -0.41 7.07
N THR A 77 -4.25 -0.74 8.32
CA THR A 77 -2.98 -0.55 9.01
C THR A 77 -2.01 -1.71 8.79
N ARG A 78 -2.51 -2.89 8.38
CA ARG A 78 -1.70 -4.09 8.13
C ARG A 78 -2.18 -4.87 6.90
N PHE A 79 -1.24 -5.55 6.24
CA PHE A 79 -1.55 -6.36 5.05
C PHE A 79 -2.50 -7.53 5.28
N THR A 80 -2.56 -8.04 6.51
CA THR A 80 -3.50 -9.10 6.90
C THR A 80 -4.95 -8.63 6.90
N GLU A 81 -5.21 -7.33 7.06
CA GLU A 81 -6.57 -6.80 7.16
C GLU A 81 -7.31 -6.81 5.82
N TRP A 82 -6.58 -6.74 4.71
CA TRP A 82 -7.15 -6.94 3.37
C TRP A 82 -7.01 -8.39 2.86
N GLY A 83 -6.63 -9.32 3.74
CA GLY A 83 -6.46 -10.74 3.38
C GLY A 83 -5.16 -11.04 2.65
N GLY A 84 -4.19 -10.12 2.65
CA GLY A 84 -2.84 -10.37 2.14
C GLY A 84 -2.09 -11.38 3.00
N LEU A 85 -1.40 -12.32 2.35
CA LEU A 85 -0.47 -13.23 3.04
C LEU A 85 0.92 -12.61 3.23
N SER A 86 1.21 -11.58 2.43
CA SER A 86 2.47 -10.86 2.41
C SER A 86 2.19 -9.39 2.13
N ALA A 87 3.13 -8.52 2.50
CA ALA A 87 3.13 -7.10 2.11
C ALA A 87 3.49 -6.90 0.62
N HIS A 88 3.80 -7.96 -0.13
CA HIS A 88 4.23 -7.87 -1.51
C HIS A 88 3.06 -7.54 -2.46
N VAL A 89 3.18 -6.43 -3.18
CA VAL A 89 2.23 -5.94 -4.18
C VAL A 89 3.02 -5.47 -5.41
N GLY A 90 2.75 -6.08 -6.55
CA GLY A 90 3.43 -5.79 -7.81
C GLY A 90 2.62 -4.88 -8.75
N SER A 91 1.29 -4.89 -8.68
CA SER A 91 0.44 -3.98 -9.45
C SER A 91 -0.88 -3.69 -8.73
N ILE A 92 -1.50 -2.56 -9.07
CA ILE A 92 -2.72 -2.06 -8.43
C ILE A 92 -3.66 -1.58 -9.50
N LYS A 93 -4.91 -2.02 -9.47
CA LYS A 93 -5.93 -1.63 -10.44
C LYS A 93 -7.12 -1.02 -9.73
N ARG A 94 -7.60 0.12 -10.21
CA ARG A 94 -8.86 0.69 -9.75
C ARG A 94 -10.04 -0.08 -10.35
N ILE A 95 -11.05 -0.38 -9.54
CA ILE A 95 -12.33 -0.87 -10.02
C ILE A 95 -13.20 0.36 -10.32
N THR A 96 -13.41 0.62 -11.60
CA THR A 96 -14.47 1.51 -12.07
C THR A 96 -15.66 0.63 -12.43
N ASP A 97 -16.75 0.76 -11.68
CA ASP A 97 -18.06 0.28 -12.11
C ASP A 97 -18.49 1.17 -13.30
N TYR A 98 -18.96 0.57 -14.40
CA TYR A 98 -19.33 1.26 -15.64
C TYR A 98 -20.80 1.67 -15.65
#